data_AF-A0A1J3EJR1-F1
#
_entry.id   AF-A0A1J3EJR1-F1
#
_cell.length_a   1.000
_cell.length_b   1.000
_cell.length_c   1.000
_cell.angle_alpha   90.00
_cell.angle_beta   90.00
_cell.angle_gamma   90.00
#
_symmetry.space_group_name_H-M   'P 1'
#
loop_
_entity.id
_entity.type
_entity.pdbx_description
1 polymer ?
#
loop_
_entity_poly.entity_id
_entity_poly.type
_entity_poly.pdbx_seq_one_letter_code
_entity_poly.pdbx_strand_id
1 'polypeptide(L)'
;ERPVNVSLEMLLKLVSVFGAVIRSTVSAPRIVGVDLHADERIQICQICSAGLHKIQRILPVLARRGGLIARKAQELNLVLQEP
;
A
#
# COMPACT_ATOMS: atom_id res chain seq x y z
N GLU A 1 -0.82 19.19 -11.54
CA GLU A 1 -0.87 18.83 -10.10
C GLU A 1 -2.11 18.05 -9.67
N ARG A 2 -3.32 18.41 -10.13
CA ARG A 2 -4.57 17.72 -9.78
C ARG A 2 -4.53 16.18 -9.92
N PRO A 3 -3.95 15.57 -10.98
CA PRO A 3 -3.89 14.11 -11.08
C PRO A 3 -3.04 13.47 -9.97
N VAL A 4 -1.93 14.10 -9.59
CA VAL A 4 -1.04 13.59 -8.53
C VAL A 4 -1.73 13.62 -7.18
N ASN A 5 -2.46 14.70 -6.89
CA ASN A 5 -3.20 14.83 -5.65
C ASN A 5 -4.31 13.77 -5.54
N VAL A 6 -5.13 13.62 -6.59
CA VAL A 6 -6.18 12.59 -6.64
C VAL A 6 -5.60 11.20 -6.47
N SER A 7 -4.50 10.87 -7.15
CA SER A 7 -3.84 9.57 -6.99
C SER A 7 -3.33 9.33 -5.57
N LEU A 8 -2.70 10.33 -4.94
CA LEU A 8 -2.23 10.21 -3.56
C LEU A 8 -3.41 10.01 -2.59
N GLU A 9 -4.52 10.70 -2.80
CA GLU A 9 -5.72 10.53 -1.97
C GLU A 9 -6.35 9.14 -2.13
N MET A 10 -6.44 8.62 -3.36
CA MET A 10 -6.93 7.27 -3.62
C MET A 10 -6.04 6.21 -3.00
N LEU A 11 -4.72 6.37 -3.10
CA LEU A 11 -3.75 5.47 -2.46
C LEU A 11 -3.87 5.52 -0.94
N LEU A 12 -4.07 6.70 -0.35
CA LEU A 12 -4.27 6.83 1.08
C LEU A 12 -5.49 6.04 1.56
N LYS A 13 -6.63 6.17 0.86
CA LYS A 13 -7.86 5.42 1.16
C LYS A 13 -7.69 3.92 0.96
N LEU A 14 -6.97 3.51 -0.08
CA LEU A 14 -6.69 2.10 -0.33
C LEU A 14 -5.88 1.48 0.82
N VAL A 15 -4.79 2.13 1.23
CA VAL A 15 -3.92 1.61 2.29
C VAL A 15 -4.63 1.66 3.65
N SER A 16 -5.42 2.70 3.95
CA SER A 16 -6.15 2.77 5.22
C SER A 16 -7.20 1.67 5.37
N VAL A 17 -7.84 1.25 4.28
CA VAL A 17 -8.87 0.19 4.32
C VAL A 17 -8.25 -1.21 4.21
N PHE A 18 -7.29 -1.40 3.31
CA PHE A 18 -6.79 -2.74 2.96
C PHE A 18 -5.38 -3.04 3.47
N GLY A 19 -4.65 -2.05 3.97
CA GLY A 19 -3.24 -2.19 4.37
C GLY A 19 -3.03 -3.29 5.41
N ALA A 20 -3.84 -3.30 6.47
CA ALA A 20 -3.77 -4.33 7.52
C ALA A 20 -4.06 -5.74 6.98
N VAL A 21 -5.05 -5.88 6.09
CA VAL A 21 -5.39 -7.17 5.46
C VAL A 21 -4.25 -7.65 4.56
N ILE A 22 -3.67 -6.77 3.76
CA ILE A 22 -2.55 -7.11 2.88
C ILE A 22 -1.34 -7.57 3.70
N ARG A 23 -0.96 -6.79 4.74
CA ARG A 23 0.18 -7.12 5.61
C ARG A 23 -0.02 -8.44 6.35
N SER A 24 -1.17 -8.60 7.03
CA SER A 24 -1.47 -9.81 7.79
C SER A 24 -1.55 -11.06 6.90
N THR A 25 -2.15 -10.97 5.72
CA THR A 25 -2.24 -12.12 4.79
C THR A 25 -0.87 -12.52 4.25
N VAL A 26 -0.01 -11.56 3.90
CA VAL A 26 1.32 -11.87 3.34
C VAL A 26 2.30 -12.37 4.41
N SER A 27 2.17 -11.89 5.65
CA SER A 27 3.01 -12.32 6.78
C SER A 27 2.53 -13.60 7.47
N ALA A 28 1.29 -14.03 7.21
CA ALA A 28 0.75 -15.24 7.79
C ALA A 28 1.59 -16.48 7.39
N PRO A 29 1.80 -17.43 8.31
CA PRO A 29 2.38 -18.72 7.97
C PRO A 29 1.59 -19.40 6.86
N ARG A 30 2.28 -20.08 5.94
CA ARG A 30 1.62 -20.88 4.92
C ARG A 30 0.81 -21.99 5.58
N ILE A 31 -0.49 -22.02 5.32
CA ILE A 31 -1.37 -23.09 5.76
C ILE A 31 -1.00 -24.34 4.96
N VAL A 32 -0.73 -25.45 5.67
CA VAL A 32 -0.48 -26.74 5.03
C VAL A 32 -1.85 -27.40 4.78
N GLY A 33 -2.32 -27.35 3.53
CA GLY A 33 -3.63 -27.85 3.12
C GLY A 33 -4.06 -27.26 1.77
N VAL A 34 -5.13 -27.78 1.17
CA VAL A 34 -5.68 -27.27 -0.10
C VAL A 34 -6.88 -26.37 0.23
N ASP A 35 -6.64 -25.08 0.42
CA ASP A 35 -7.69 -24.05 0.45
C ASP A 35 -7.46 -23.07 -0.71
N LEU A 36 -8.13 -23.32 -1.82
CA LEU A 36 -8.00 -22.55 -3.05
C LEU A 36 -8.36 -21.06 -2.86
N HIS A 37 -9.32 -20.75 -1.97
CA HIS A 37 -9.72 -19.36 -1.73
C HIS A 37 -8.67 -18.62 -0.89
N ALA A 38 -8.06 -19.31 0.08
CA ALA A 38 -6.93 -18.77 0.83
C ALA A 38 -5.71 -18.54 -0.10
N ASP A 39 -5.47 -19.45 -1.03
CA ASP A 39 -4.38 -19.36 -2.02
C ASP A 39 -4.58 -18.20 -3.01
N GLU A 40 -5.79 -17.99 -3.50
CA GLU A 40 -6.10 -16.84 -4.37
C GLU A 40 -5.91 -15.52 -3.60
N ARG A 41 -6.42 -15.44 -2.37
CA ARG A 41 -6.30 -14.24 -1.54
C ARG A 41 -4.85 -13.89 -1.26
N ILE A 42 -3.99 -14.87 -0.96
CA ILE A 42 -2.56 -14.60 -0.72
C ILE A 42 -1.86 -14.14 -1.99
N GLN A 43 -2.16 -14.71 -3.15
CA GLN A 43 -1.61 -14.25 -4.43
C GLN A 43 -1.99 -12.79 -4.72
N ILE A 44 -3.26 -12.42 -4.53
CA ILE A 44 -3.73 -11.04 -4.70
C ILE A 44 -3.01 -10.11 -3.71
N CYS A 45 -2.94 -10.48 -2.43
CA CYS A 45 -2.26 -9.67 -1.41
C CYS A 45 -0.76 -9.51 -1.69
N GLN A 46 -0.09 -10.51 -2.25
CA GLN A 46 1.31 -10.42 -2.68
C GLN A 46 1.50 -9.40 -3.81
N ILE A 47 0.61 -9.42 -4.81
CA ILE A 47 0.62 -8.44 -5.91
C ILE A 47 0.41 -7.02 -5.35
N CYS A 48 -0.58 -6.84 -4.47
CA CYS A 48 -0.83 -5.56 -3.82
C CYS A 48 0.39 -5.10 -3.02
N SER A 49 0.96 -5.96 -2.18
CA SER A 49 2.15 -5.65 -1.38
C SER A 49 3.34 -5.22 -2.25
N ALA A 50 3.60 -5.92 -3.36
CA ALA A 50 4.63 -5.51 -4.31
C ALA A 50 4.35 -4.14 -4.93
N GLY A 51 3.09 -3.83 -5.26
CA GLY A 51 2.67 -2.52 -5.73
C GLY A 51 2.90 -1.41 -4.70
N LEU A 52 2.51 -1.65 -3.44
CA LEU A 52 2.72 -0.70 -2.34
C LEU A 52 4.20 -0.41 -2.09
N HIS A 53 5.07 -1.42 -2.17
CA HIS A 53 6.53 -1.21 -2.07
C HIS A 53 7.08 -0.35 -3.22
N LYS A 54 6.57 -0.50 -4.44
CA LYS A 54 6.96 0.39 -5.57
C LYS A 54 6.53 1.83 -5.31
N ILE A 55 5.32 2.03 -4.77
CA ILE A 55 4.82 3.35 -4.39
C ILE A 55 5.73 3.99 -3.33
N GLN A 56 6.07 3.27 -2.26
CA GLN A 56 6.97 3.77 -1.20
C GLN A 56 8.28 4.32 -1.76
N ARG A 57 8.86 3.69 -2.79
CA ARG A 57 10.10 4.17 -3.42
C ARG A 57 9.95 5.51 -4.17
N ILE A 58 8.75 5.84 -4.62
CA ILE A 58 8.45 7.08 -5.37
C ILE A 58 8.12 8.24 -4.41
N LEU A 59 7.58 7.96 -3.22
CA LEU A 59 7.14 8.99 -2.26
C LEU A 59 8.22 10.01 -1.88
N PRO A 60 9.52 9.65 -1.69
CA PRO A 60 10.56 10.64 -1.39
C PRO A 60 10.71 11.71 -2.48
N VAL A 61 10.48 11.36 -3.75
CA VAL A 61 10.54 12.30 -4.86
C VAL A 61 9.36 13.28 -4.80
N LEU A 62 8.17 12.79 -4.44
CA LEU A 62 6.97 13.61 -4.30
C LEU A 62 7.01 14.50 -3.04
N ALA A 63 7.58 14.00 -1.95
CA ALA A 63 7.79 14.74 -0.70
C ALA A 63 8.66 15.99 -0.88
N ARG A 64 9.56 15.99 -1.88
CA ARG A 64 10.41 17.16 -2.21
C ARG A 64 9.69 18.25 -3.00
N ARG A 65 8.48 18.01 -3.52
CA ARG A 65 7.75 18.98 -4.36
C ARG A 65 7.06 20.11 -3.57
N GLY A 66 7.12 20.08 -2.24
CA GLY A 66 6.47 21.07 -1.38
C GLY A 66 4.93 21.03 -1.43
N GLY A 67 4.31 21.93 -0.67
CA GLY A 67 2.85 22.13 -0.67
C GLY A 67 2.03 20.88 -0.34
N LEU A 68 0.83 20.80 -0.92
CA LEU A 68 -0.14 19.74 -0.63
C LEU A 68 0.34 18.35 -1.10
N ILE A 69 1.06 18.29 -2.21
CA ILE A 69 1.63 17.03 -2.73
C ILE A 69 2.63 16.45 -1.72
N ALA A 70 3.52 17.28 -1.18
CA ALA A 70 4.50 16.82 -0.20
C ALA A 70 3.82 16.30 1.07
N ARG A 71 2.84 17.04 1.60
CA ARG A 71 2.08 16.64 2.79
C ARG A 71 1.39 15.29 2.60
N LYS A 72 0.71 15.10 1.45
CA LYS A 72 0.00 13.84 1.15
C LYS A 72 0.95 12.67 0.91
N ALA A 73 2.10 12.91 0.28
CA ALA A 73 3.13 11.87 0.11
C ALA A 73 3.73 11.44 1.46
N GLN A 74 3.96 12.36 2.38
CA GLN A 74 4.43 12.06 3.74
C GLN A 74 3.39 11.27 4.53
N GLU A 75 2.12 11.71 4.49
CA GLU A 75 0.99 11.01 5.12
C GLU A 75 0.90 9.56 4.63
N LEU A 76 0.93 9.36 3.30
CA LEU A 76 0.90 8.03 2.70
C LEU A 76 2.11 7.18 3.12
N ASN A 77 3.31 7.79 3.22
CA ASN A 77 4.50 7.06 3.65
C ASN A 77 4.39 6.56 5.10
N LEU A 78 3.79 7.36 5.99
CA LEU A 78 3.56 6.96 7.38
C LEU A 78 2.59 5.77 7.46
N VAL A 79 1.44 5.86 6.80
CA VAL A 79 0.43 4.77 6.80
C VAL A 79 1.00 3.47 6.20
N LEU A 80 1.89 3.58 5.22
CA LEU A 80 2.56 2.41 4.62
C LEU A 80 3.63 1.80 5.53
N GLN A 81 4.15 2.53 6.51
CA GLN A 81 5.13 2.07 7.50
C GLN A 81 4.49 1.58 8.80
N GLU A 82 3.19 1.81 9.00
CA GLU A 82 2.47 1.29 10.16
C GLU A 82 2.54 -0.25 10.19
N PRO A 83 2.80 -0.86 11.35
CA PRO A 83 2.89 -2.31 11.52
C PRO A 83 1.59 -3.04 11.08
#